data_AF-A0A955NA06-F1
#
_entry.id   AF-A0A955NA06-F1
#
_cell.length_a   1.000
_cell.length_b   1.000
_cell.length_c   1.000
_cell.angle_alpha   90.00
_cell.angle_beta   90.00
_cell.angle_gamma   90.00
#
_symmetry.space_group_name_H-M   'P 1'
#
loop_
_entity.id
_entity.type
_entity.pdbx_description
1 polymer ?
#
loop_
_entity_poly.entity_id
_entity_poly.type
_entity_poly.pdbx_seq_one_letter_code
_entity_poly.pdbx_strand_id
1 'polypeptide(L)'
;SFGGAPFLAGFPLAGDLARDLELDYNSDGSMKGAYILDGRGALIALGGAEDILPYGLYFGDLDVFVDVELVRDPETLETQASLELTNFGLISIAGTVDESVVDGIPYFGFNIARDLEISTDSATHQIRGVYVLDGYGGIHAGGEAPTIHDAPFFGFDVARDLELFQDRTEEE
;
A
#
# COMPACT_ATOMS: atom_id res chain seq x y z
N SER A 1 -18.64 -12.98 21.85
CA SER A 1 -17.21 -12.72 21.90
C SER A 1 -16.79 -12.40 20.48
N PHE A 2 -16.62 -11.12 20.14
CA PHE A 2 -15.92 -10.77 18.90
C PHE A 2 -14.46 -11.20 19.12
N GLY A 3 -14.00 -12.15 18.31
CA GLY A 3 -12.83 -12.95 18.59
C GLY A 3 -11.53 -12.16 18.56
N GLY A 4 -10.69 -12.37 19.58
CA GLY A 4 -9.21 -12.32 19.55
C GLY A 4 -8.50 -11.01 19.17
N ALA A 5 -9.12 -10.11 18.42
CA ALA A 5 -8.53 -8.88 17.92
C ALA A 5 -8.28 -7.91 19.09
N PRO A 6 -7.04 -7.42 19.28
CA PRO A 6 -6.76 -6.38 20.26
C PRO A 6 -7.59 -5.11 19.99
N PHE A 7 -7.89 -4.37 21.05
CA PHE A 7 -8.52 -3.05 20.94
C PHE A 7 -7.54 -2.08 20.24
N LEU A 8 -7.88 -1.62 19.03
CA LEU A 8 -7.16 -0.54 18.36
C LEU A 8 -7.53 0.81 19.02
N ALA A 9 -6.71 1.25 19.98
CA ALA A 9 -6.77 2.63 20.47
C ALA A 9 -6.03 3.53 19.48
N GLY A 10 -6.71 4.50 18.86
CA GLY A 10 -6.12 5.46 17.93
C GLY A 10 -6.29 6.91 18.35
N PHE A 11 -5.43 7.78 17.83
CA PHE A 11 -5.57 9.22 17.98
C PHE A 11 -6.75 9.72 17.13
N PRO A 12 -7.62 10.62 17.64
CA PRO A 12 -8.66 11.22 16.81
C PRO A 12 -8.01 12.06 15.72
N LEU A 13 -8.15 11.63 14.46
CA LEU A 13 -7.82 12.47 13.32
C LEU A 13 -8.77 13.67 13.33
N ALA A 14 -8.24 14.88 13.37
CA ALA A 14 -9.05 16.08 13.30
C ALA A 14 -9.48 16.31 11.85
N GLY A 15 -10.67 15.83 11.47
CA GLY A 15 -11.23 16.01 10.13
C GLY A 15 -11.28 14.72 9.29
N ASP A 16 -11.74 14.84 8.05
CA ASP A 16 -11.75 13.77 7.04
C ASP A 16 -10.36 13.60 6.43
N LEU A 17 -9.48 12.94 7.19
CA LEU A 17 -8.08 12.78 6.84
C LEU A 17 -7.66 11.34 6.61
N ALA A 18 -8.36 10.33 7.13
CA ALA A 18 -8.00 8.94 6.85
C ALA A 18 -8.19 8.65 5.35
N ARG A 19 -7.21 8.01 4.74
CA ARG A 19 -7.22 7.64 3.33
C ARG A 19 -7.27 6.13 3.19
N ASP A 20 -6.42 5.46 3.94
CA ASP A 20 -6.35 4.00 3.87
C ASP A 20 -5.90 3.37 5.21
N LEU A 21 -6.08 2.05 5.34
CA LEU A 21 -5.83 1.23 6.52
C LEU A 21 -5.18 -0.11 6.13
N GLU A 22 -4.00 -0.37 6.69
CA GLU A 22 -3.31 -1.64 6.51
C GLU A 22 -3.16 -2.44 7.81
N LEU A 23 -3.38 -3.75 7.76
CA LEU A 23 -3.26 -4.63 8.93
C LEU A 23 -1.83 -5.13 9.16
N ASP A 24 -1.38 -5.14 10.41
CA ASP A 24 -0.08 -5.71 10.81
C ASP A 24 -0.28 -7.04 11.53
N TYR A 25 0.63 -7.99 11.31
CA TYR A 25 0.50 -9.36 11.77
C TYR A 25 1.73 -9.81 12.57
N ASN A 26 1.51 -10.72 13.51
CA ASN A 26 2.58 -11.50 14.11
C ASN A 26 2.99 -12.63 13.15
N SER A 27 4.16 -13.23 13.38
CA SER A 27 4.67 -14.35 12.58
C SER A 27 3.78 -15.61 12.58
N ASP A 28 2.86 -15.73 13.54
CA ASP A 28 1.86 -16.80 13.58
C ASP A 28 0.57 -16.47 12.80
N GLY A 29 0.53 -15.32 12.11
CA GLY A 29 -0.62 -14.83 11.36
C GLY A 29 -1.73 -14.21 12.22
N SER A 30 -1.55 -14.13 13.54
CA SER A 30 -2.49 -13.38 14.39
C SER A 30 -2.31 -11.87 14.21
N MET A 31 -3.40 -11.11 14.30
CA MET A 31 -3.35 -9.65 14.14
C MET A 31 -2.54 -9.01 15.28
N LYS A 32 -1.51 -8.24 14.91
CA LYS A 32 -0.64 -7.48 15.81
C LYS A 32 -1.18 -6.06 16.01
N GLY A 33 -1.59 -5.41 14.93
CA GLY A 33 -2.06 -4.03 14.92
C GLY A 33 -2.54 -3.61 13.55
N ALA A 34 -2.51 -2.31 13.29
CA ALA A 34 -2.78 -1.75 11.96
C ALA A 34 -2.07 -0.40 11.81
N TYR A 35 -2.05 0.11 10.59
CA TYR A 35 -1.60 1.45 10.25
C TYR A 35 -2.75 2.20 9.57
N ILE A 36 -2.96 3.45 9.94
CA ILE A 36 -3.84 4.37 9.18
C ILE A 36 -2.95 5.36 8.44
N LEU A 37 -3.13 5.47 7.14
CA LEU A 37 -2.60 6.56 6.34
C LEU A 37 -3.56 7.74 6.38
N ASP A 38 -3.03 8.93 6.65
CA ASP A 38 -3.74 10.18 6.45
C ASP A 38 -3.43 10.85 5.11
N GLY A 39 -4.28 11.79 4.69
CA GLY A 39 -4.14 12.55 3.45
C GLY A 39 -2.83 13.33 3.30
N ARG A 40 -2.11 13.55 4.39
CA ARG A 40 -0.87 14.32 4.42
C ARG A 40 0.37 13.42 4.39
N GLY A 41 0.20 12.11 4.45
CA GLY A 41 1.28 11.13 4.46
C GLY A 41 1.70 10.70 5.86
N ALA A 42 0.94 11.07 6.90
CA ALA A 42 1.20 10.52 8.22
C ALA A 42 0.70 9.07 8.25
N LEU A 43 1.61 8.14 8.49
CA LEU A 43 1.28 6.75 8.77
C LEU A 43 1.25 6.53 10.29
N ILE A 44 0.09 6.16 10.81
CA ILE A 44 -0.16 6.09 12.25
C ILE A 44 -0.32 4.63 12.65
N ALA A 45 0.64 4.12 13.41
CA ALA A 45 0.58 2.79 14.01
C ALA A 45 -0.50 2.73 15.12
N LEU A 46 -1.26 1.64 15.13
CA LEU A 46 -2.35 1.37 16.06
C LEU A 46 -2.21 -0.01 16.70
N GLY A 47 -2.71 -0.13 17.93
CA GLY A 47 -2.66 -1.40 18.66
C GLY A 47 -1.22 -1.80 19.00
N GLY A 48 -0.78 -2.98 18.57
CA GLY A 48 0.58 -3.47 18.74
C GLY A 48 1.53 -3.19 17.58
N ALA A 49 1.09 -2.49 16.53
CA ALA A 49 1.96 -2.08 15.43
C ALA A 49 3.03 -1.09 15.92
N GLU A 50 4.20 -1.10 15.29
CA GLU A 50 5.34 -0.23 15.64
C GLU A 50 5.58 0.81 14.56
N ASP A 51 6.17 1.95 14.90
CA ASP A 51 6.51 2.98 13.90
C ASP A 51 7.49 2.42 12.86
N ILE A 52 7.22 2.66 11.58
CA ILE A 52 8.11 2.25 10.48
C ILE A 52 9.15 3.36 10.27
N LEU A 53 10.44 3.01 10.41
CA LEU A 53 11.55 3.95 10.33
C LEU A 53 12.58 3.55 9.25
N PRO A 54 13.13 4.51 8.49
CA PRO A 54 12.84 5.95 8.50
C PRO A 54 11.42 6.26 8.02
N TYR A 55 10.85 7.39 8.47
CA TYR A 55 9.54 7.85 8.02
C TYR A 55 9.55 8.22 6.52
N GLY A 56 8.41 8.00 5.86
CA GLY A 56 8.15 8.49 4.51
C GLY A 56 7.90 10.01 4.45
N LEU A 57 7.44 10.46 3.29
CA LEU A 57 7.12 11.86 3.01
C LEU A 57 5.86 12.31 3.76
N TYR A 58 5.91 13.54 4.28
CA TYR A 58 4.76 14.21 4.90
C TYR A 58 4.60 15.61 4.31
N PHE A 59 3.43 15.88 3.74
CA PHE A 59 3.11 17.14 3.05
C PHE A 59 2.30 18.13 3.87
N GLY A 60 2.31 18.03 5.20
CA GLY A 60 1.83 19.09 6.09
C GLY A 60 0.38 19.50 5.88
N ASP A 61 0.17 20.55 5.09
CA ASP A 61 -1.16 21.12 4.79
C ASP A 61 -1.80 20.54 3.52
N LEU A 62 -1.10 19.70 2.75
CA LEU A 62 -1.62 19.09 1.54
C LEU A 62 -2.27 17.74 1.83
N ASP A 63 -3.48 17.58 1.33
CA ASP A 63 -4.26 16.34 1.37
C ASP A 63 -4.20 15.68 -0.01
N VAL A 64 -3.18 14.84 -0.20
CA VAL A 64 -2.76 14.30 -1.49
C VAL A 64 -2.45 12.82 -1.47
N PHE A 65 -2.21 12.21 -0.31
CA PHE A 65 -2.06 10.76 -0.21
C PHE A 65 -3.42 10.08 -0.36
N VAL A 66 -3.42 8.90 -0.95
CA VAL A 66 -4.65 8.16 -1.26
C VAL A 66 -4.62 6.73 -0.77
N ASP A 67 -3.45 6.11 -0.68
CA ASP A 67 -3.35 4.68 -0.44
C ASP A 67 -1.99 4.27 0.16
N VAL A 68 -1.94 3.18 0.93
CA VAL A 68 -0.71 2.64 1.51
C VAL A 68 -0.64 1.12 1.41
N GLU A 69 0.55 0.61 1.08
CA GLU A 69 0.81 -0.82 1.09
C GLU A 69 1.96 -1.19 2.01
N LEU A 70 1.83 -2.28 2.77
CA LEU A 70 2.89 -2.78 3.66
C LEU A 70 3.76 -3.83 2.99
N VAL A 71 5.06 -3.55 2.94
CA VAL A 71 6.08 -4.53 2.56
C VAL A 71 6.43 -5.37 3.77
N ARG A 72 6.19 -6.67 3.69
CA ARG A 72 6.40 -7.63 4.79
C ARG A 72 7.43 -8.68 4.40
N ASP A 73 8.19 -9.14 5.39
CA ASP A 73 9.00 -10.34 5.25
C ASP A 73 8.08 -11.55 5.02
N PRO A 74 8.27 -12.34 3.94
CA PRO A 74 7.36 -13.43 3.62
C PRO A 74 7.46 -14.62 4.58
N GLU A 75 8.55 -14.77 5.34
CA GLU A 75 8.73 -15.85 6.31
C GLU A 75 8.24 -15.45 7.71
N THR A 76 8.53 -14.22 8.14
CA THR A 76 8.24 -13.75 9.49
C THR A 76 6.98 -12.88 9.60
N LEU A 77 6.42 -12.44 8.47
CA LEU A 77 5.35 -11.44 8.38
C LEU A 77 5.68 -10.08 9.02
N GLU A 78 6.94 -9.86 9.38
CA GLU A 78 7.38 -8.60 9.95
C GLU A 78 7.30 -7.49 8.90
N THR A 79 6.65 -6.38 9.22
CA THR A 79 6.60 -5.19 8.38
C THR A 79 8.00 -4.56 8.28
N GLN A 80 8.55 -4.52 7.06
CA GLN A 80 9.88 -3.98 6.75
C GLN A 80 9.82 -2.52 6.24
N ALA A 81 8.76 -2.21 5.51
CA ALA A 81 8.54 -0.91 4.89
C ALA A 81 7.04 -0.69 4.60
N SER A 82 6.71 0.55 4.26
CA SER A 82 5.42 0.92 3.67
C SER A 82 5.66 1.75 2.41
N LEU A 83 4.73 1.63 1.46
CA LEU A 83 4.70 2.38 0.22
C LEU A 83 3.45 3.27 0.25
N GLU A 84 3.61 4.60 0.27
CA GLU A 84 2.48 5.53 0.36
C GLU A 84 2.25 6.27 -0.96
N LEU A 85 1.09 6.05 -1.59
CA LEU A 85 0.74 6.63 -2.88
C LEU A 85 0.09 8.01 -2.72
N THR A 86 0.56 8.96 -3.52
CA THR A 86 -0.13 10.24 -3.75
C THR A 86 -1.08 10.16 -4.94
N ASN A 87 -2.12 10.98 -4.94
CA ASN A 87 -3.06 11.15 -6.05
C ASN A 87 -2.40 11.64 -7.36
N PHE A 88 -1.14 12.05 -7.33
CA PHE A 88 -0.35 12.44 -8.50
C PHE A 88 0.55 11.31 -9.04
N GLY A 89 0.57 10.13 -8.41
CA GLY A 89 1.39 8.99 -8.83
C GLY A 89 2.79 8.94 -8.24
N LEU A 90 3.16 9.87 -7.33
CA LEU A 90 4.38 9.71 -6.54
C LEU A 90 4.14 8.67 -5.45
N ILE A 91 5.05 7.72 -5.29
CA ILE A 91 5.09 6.76 -4.18
C ILE A 91 6.20 7.18 -3.22
N SER A 92 5.83 7.39 -1.96
CA SER A 92 6.75 7.56 -0.83
C SER A 92 7.07 6.21 -0.21
N ILE A 93 8.25 6.09 0.41
CA ILE A 93 8.69 4.88 1.09
C ILE A 93 9.05 5.25 2.53
N ALA A 94 8.42 4.58 3.50
CA ALA A 94 8.93 4.48 4.86
C ALA A 94 9.58 3.10 5.07
N GLY A 95 10.59 3.02 5.93
CA GLY A 95 11.27 1.76 6.24
C GLY A 95 12.38 1.41 5.26
N THR A 96 12.67 0.11 5.13
CA THR A 96 13.76 -0.40 4.30
C THR A 96 13.26 -1.42 3.28
N VAL A 97 13.30 -1.04 2.01
CA VAL A 97 13.06 -1.90 0.84
C VAL A 97 13.97 -1.45 -0.30
N ASP A 98 14.23 -2.31 -1.28
CA ASP A 98 14.91 -1.89 -2.51
C ASP A 98 14.00 -0.90 -3.26
N GLU A 99 14.43 0.36 -3.38
CA GLU A 99 13.62 1.41 -4.02
C GLU A 99 13.31 1.11 -5.50
N SER A 100 14.06 0.22 -6.15
CA SER A 100 13.78 -0.16 -7.55
C SER A 100 12.43 -0.85 -7.74
N VAL A 101 11.78 -1.32 -6.66
CA VAL A 101 10.41 -1.90 -6.74
C VAL A 101 9.36 -0.88 -7.21
N VAL A 102 9.63 0.42 -7.13
CA VAL A 102 8.73 1.48 -7.64
C VAL A 102 9.24 2.14 -8.93
N ASP A 103 10.37 1.69 -9.49
CA ASP A 103 10.93 2.26 -10.71
C ASP A 103 9.95 2.15 -11.88
N GLY A 104 9.83 3.22 -12.68
CA GLY A 104 8.96 3.22 -13.87
C GLY A 104 7.51 3.64 -13.61
N ILE A 105 7.08 3.78 -12.35
CA ILE A 105 5.79 4.38 -12.03
C ILE A 105 5.77 5.86 -12.47
N PRO A 106 4.77 6.29 -13.26
CA PRO A 106 4.72 7.66 -13.75
C PRO A 106 4.23 8.65 -12.69
N TYR A 107 4.90 9.80 -12.62
CA TYR A 107 4.30 10.99 -12.02
C TYR A 107 3.32 11.61 -13.03
N PHE A 108 2.02 11.49 -12.76
CA PHE A 108 0.96 11.96 -13.64
C PHE A 108 0.85 13.49 -13.68
N GLY A 109 1.20 14.17 -12.58
CA GLY A 109 1.14 15.63 -12.46
C GLY A 109 -0.27 16.22 -12.32
N PHE A 110 -1.30 15.37 -12.24
CA PHE A 110 -2.68 15.76 -11.86
C PHE A 110 -3.31 14.68 -10.98
N ASN A 111 -4.38 15.01 -10.27
CA ASN A 111 -5.08 14.09 -9.38
C ASN A 111 -5.77 12.98 -10.20
N ILE A 112 -5.14 11.81 -10.26
CA ILE A 112 -5.64 10.67 -11.03
C ILE A 112 -5.22 9.31 -10.47
N ALA A 113 -4.15 9.20 -9.69
CA ALA A 113 -3.80 7.93 -9.05
C ALA A 113 -4.87 7.61 -7.99
N ARG A 114 -5.26 6.34 -7.91
CA ARG A 114 -6.37 5.88 -7.07
C ARG A 114 -5.93 4.86 -6.06
N ASP A 115 -5.08 3.93 -6.49
CA ASP A 115 -4.77 2.71 -5.75
C ASP A 115 -3.36 2.22 -6.09
N LEU A 116 -2.72 1.56 -5.13
CA LEU A 116 -1.40 0.97 -5.17
C LEU A 116 -1.51 -0.49 -4.71
N GLU A 117 -0.85 -1.39 -5.42
CA GLU A 117 -0.86 -2.80 -5.03
C GLU A 117 0.52 -3.41 -5.22
N ILE A 118 0.92 -4.30 -4.31
CA ILE A 118 2.25 -4.92 -4.32
C ILE A 118 2.26 -6.15 -5.24
N SER A 119 3.23 -6.20 -6.14
CA SER A 119 3.56 -7.44 -6.86
C SER A 119 4.66 -8.20 -6.15
N THR A 120 4.38 -9.46 -5.84
CA THR A 120 5.36 -10.40 -5.26
C THR A 120 5.81 -11.44 -6.28
N ASP A 121 7.03 -11.95 -6.09
CA ASP A 121 7.53 -13.13 -6.79
C ASP A 121 6.81 -14.39 -6.31
N SER A 122 6.36 -15.23 -7.23
CA SER A 122 5.52 -16.39 -6.88
C SER A 122 6.27 -17.52 -6.17
N ALA A 123 7.60 -17.56 -6.24
CA ALA A 123 8.39 -18.60 -5.58
C ALA A 123 8.83 -18.17 -4.18
N THR A 124 9.21 -16.89 -4.02
CA THR A 124 9.80 -16.36 -2.78
C THR A 124 8.82 -15.53 -1.96
N HIS A 125 7.70 -15.09 -2.54
CA HIS A 125 6.76 -14.13 -1.97
C HIS A 125 7.39 -12.78 -1.59
N GLN A 126 8.63 -12.53 -2.01
CA GLN A 126 9.29 -11.24 -1.86
C GLN A 126 8.65 -10.23 -2.83
N ILE A 127 8.58 -8.97 -2.42
CA ILE A 127 8.21 -7.89 -3.32
C ILE A 127 9.17 -7.84 -4.51
N ARG A 128 8.62 -7.70 -5.71
CA ARG A 128 9.39 -7.50 -6.96
C ARG A 128 9.01 -6.23 -7.70
N GLY A 129 7.88 -5.62 -7.35
CA GLY A 129 7.38 -4.43 -8.01
C GLY A 129 6.02 -4.01 -7.45
N VAL A 130 5.39 -3.05 -8.11
CA VAL A 130 4.07 -2.52 -7.72
C VAL A 130 3.21 -2.24 -8.94
N TYR A 131 1.91 -2.04 -8.71
CA TYR A 131 0.99 -1.49 -9.70
C TYR A 131 0.30 -0.26 -9.14
N VAL A 132 0.18 0.77 -9.97
CA VAL A 132 -0.67 1.93 -9.67
C VAL A 132 -1.87 1.94 -10.60
N LEU A 133 -3.06 2.02 -10.02
CA LEU A 133 -4.31 2.26 -10.74
C LEU A 133 -4.52 3.77 -10.93
N ASP A 134 -4.78 4.18 -12.16
CA ASP A 134 -5.29 5.51 -12.47
C ASP A 134 -6.82 5.54 -12.56
N GLY A 135 -7.41 6.72 -12.39
CA GLY A 135 -8.87 6.92 -12.39
C GLY A 135 -9.56 6.54 -13.70
N TYR A 136 -8.85 6.47 -14.82
CA TYR A 136 -9.41 6.02 -16.09
C TYR A 136 -9.41 4.49 -16.24
N GLY A 137 -8.84 3.76 -15.29
CA GLY A 137 -8.70 2.31 -15.30
C GLY A 137 -7.35 1.82 -15.85
N GLY A 138 -6.43 2.73 -16.18
CA GLY A 138 -5.08 2.37 -16.57
C GLY A 138 -4.31 1.79 -15.38
N ILE A 139 -3.59 0.70 -15.61
CA ILE A 139 -2.74 0.05 -14.61
C ILE A 139 -1.28 0.23 -15.03
N HIS A 140 -0.47 0.81 -14.15
CA HIS A 140 0.93 1.16 -14.40
C HIS A 140 1.82 0.28 -13.54
N ALA A 141 2.62 -0.57 -14.19
CA ALA A 141 3.55 -1.47 -13.50
C ALA A 141 4.88 -0.77 -13.20
N GLY A 142 5.41 -0.99 -12.00
CA GLY A 142 6.72 -0.52 -11.54
C GLY A 142 7.61 -1.68 -11.08
N GLY A 143 8.92 -1.43 -11.05
CA GLY A 143 9.94 -2.44 -10.75
C GLY A 143 9.90 -3.61 -11.73
N GLU A 144 9.94 -4.82 -11.22
CA GLU A 144 9.83 -6.07 -11.98
C GLU A 144 8.39 -6.62 -12.02
N ALA A 145 7.38 -5.82 -11.67
CA ALA A 145 5.98 -6.22 -11.80
C ALA A 145 5.64 -6.53 -13.27
N PRO A 146 5.10 -7.73 -13.59
CA PRO A 146 4.70 -8.06 -14.95
C PRO A 146 3.66 -7.08 -15.49
N THR A 147 3.79 -6.63 -16.74
CA THR A 147 2.77 -5.75 -17.31
C THR A 147 1.42 -6.46 -17.38
N ILE A 148 0.38 -5.85 -16.79
CA ILE A 148 -1.01 -6.27 -16.99
C ILE A 148 -1.48 -5.73 -18.34
N HIS A 149 -1.83 -6.66 -19.23
CA HIS A 149 -2.40 -6.34 -20.53
C HIS A 149 -3.92 -6.34 -20.47
N ASP A 150 -4.56 -5.64 -21.41
CA ASP A 150 -6.02 -5.63 -21.59
C ASP A 150 -6.84 -5.12 -20.38
N ALA A 151 -6.25 -4.24 -19.56
CA ALA A 151 -6.95 -3.56 -18.47
C ALA A 151 -8.13 -2.70 -19.01
N PRO A 152 -9.27 -2.64 -18.30
CA PRO A 152 -10.40 -1.79 -18.69
C PRO A 152 -9.99 -0.31 -18.77
N PHE A 153 -10.37 0.38 -19.86
CA PHE A 153 -10.27 1.83 -19.94
C PHE A 153 -11.67 2.45 -20.03
N PHE A 154 -12.04 3.21 -19.02
CA PHE A 154 -13.37 3.78 -18.90
C PHE A 154 -13.51 5.11 -19.65
N GLY A 155 -12.39 5.82 -19.87
CA GLY A 155 -12.38 7.13 -20.54
C GLY A 155 -12.88 8.30 -19.68
N PHE A 156 -13.19 8.05 -18.41
CA PHE A 156 -13.54 9.04 -17.41
C PHE A 156 -13.10 8.55 -16.03
N ASP A 157 -12.88 9.48 -15.11
CA ASP A 157 -12.34 9.22 -13.77
C ASP A 157 -13.37 8.52 -12.89
N VAL A 158 -13.30 7.19 -12.86
CA VAL A 158 -14.27 6.31 -12.18
C VAL A 158 -13.64 5.10 -11.52
N ALA A 159 -12.46 4.66 -11.96
CA ALA A 159 -11.74 3.59 -11.30
C ALA A 159 -11.38 4.01 -9.87
N ARG A 160 -11.36 3.03 -8.95
CA ARG A 160 -11.22 3.30 -7.52
C ARG A 160 -10.21 2.39 -6.83
N ASP A 161 -10.11 1.16 -7.28
CA ASP A 161 -9.54 0.06 -6.53
C ASP A 161 -9.10 -1.05 -7.50
N LEU A 162 -7.96 -1.66 -7.23
CA LEU A 162 -7.30 -2.76 -7.91
C LEU A 162 -6.73 -3.72 -6.88
N GLU A 163 -7.38 -4.88 -6.74
CA GLU A 163 -6.88 -5.95 -5.88
C GLU A 163 -6.16 -7.03 -6.70
N LEU A 164 -5.00 -7.48 -6.22
CA LEU A 164 -4.30 -8.63 -6.79
C LEU A 164 -4.45 -9.90 -5.97
N PHE A 165 -4.93 -10.94 -6.63
CA PHE A 165 -4.96 -12.28 -6.06
C PHE A 165 -3.85 -13.14 -6.65
N GLN A 166 -3.04 -13.74 -5.79
CA GLN A 166 -2.19 -14.83 -6.21
C GLN A 166 -3.04 -16.08 -6.46
N ASP A 167 -2.84 -16.69 -7.63
CA ASP A 167 -3.40 -18.00 -7.89
C ASP A 167 -2.68 -19.04 -7.02
N ARG A 168 -3.46 -19.77 -6.23
CA ARG A 168 -2.92 -20.81 -5.36
C ARG A 168 -3.05 -22.13 -6.10
N THR A 169 -2.08 -22.43 -6.97
CA THR A 169 -1.97 -23.78 -7.51
C THR A 169 -1.52 -24.69 -6.38
N GLU A 170 -2.44 -25.49 -5.83
CA GLU A 170 -2.10 -26.61 -4.96
C GLU A 170 -1.24 -27.58 -5.79
N GLU A 171 0.04 -27.71 -5.45
CA GLU A 171 0.82 -28.87 -5.89
C GLU A 171 0.21 -30.11 -5.20
N GLU A 172 -0.39 -31.01 -5.99
CA GLU A 172 -0.90 -32.33 -5.55
C GLU A 172 0.19 -33.27 -5.02
#